data_AF-A0A258SLH1-F1
#
_entry.id   AF-A0A258SLH1-F1
#
_cell.length_a   1.000
_cell.length_b   1.000
_cell.length_c   1.000
_cell.angle_alpha   90.00
_cell.angle_beta   90.00
_cell.angle_gamma   90.00
#
_symmetry.space_group_name_H-M   'P 1'
#
loop_
_entity.id
_entity.type
_entity.pdbx_description
1 polymer ?
#
loop_
_entity_poly.entity_id
_entity_poly.type
_entity_poly.pdbx_seq_one_letter_code
_entity_poly.pdbx_strand_id
1 'polypeptide(L)'
;MSDHTAKAPPAALNRRRFLSAAGLGAGAMALSASAAGAGAIAAKAAAGTPDPNIVPVPDWTKTLGPGVNVNSYGKPSPFEKDVVRREVEWLTASRESSVSFTPLYALDGIITPNGLCFVRHHGGEAEIDPDKYRFMVHGMVDKPLVFTLDDIKRMPGRVNRTYFLECAANSGMEWRGAQLNGCQFTHGMIHNVIYTGVPLKAFLDAAGVKPKGKWLLAEGADSAAMTRSIPMEKAMKDCLVAFAMNGEALRPEQGYPVRLVVPGWEGNMWI
;
A
#
# COMPACT_ATOMS: atom_id res chain seq x y z
N MET A 1 -41.63 -41.01 -44.56
CA MET A 1 -42.97 -41.21 -43.96
C MET A 1 -42.84 -42.30 -42.92
N SER A 2 -43.20 -41.97 -41.68
CA SER A 2 -43.55 -42.88 -40.56
C SER A 2 -42.39 -43.71 -39.99
N ASP A 3 -42.23 -43.94 -38.69
CA ASP A 3 -43.19 -43.77 -37.59
C ASP A 3 -42.46 -43.65 -36.24
N HIS A 4 -43.09 -42.91 -35.33
CA HIS A 4 -42.71 -42.80 -33.92
C HIS A 4 -43.07 -44.09 -33.18
N THR A 5 -42.20 -44.58 -32.28
CA THR A 5 -42.64 -45.44 -31.17
C THR A 5 -42.12 -44.92 -29.84
N ALA A 6 -43.05 -44.91 -28.89
CA ALA A 6 -43.02 -44.17 -27.64
C ALA A 6 -42.20 -44.86 -26.53
N LYS A 7 -41.78 -44.02 -25.59
CA LYS A 7 -41.02 -44.33 -24.38
C LYS A 7 -41.96 -44.85 -23.26
N ALA A 8 -41.54 -45.89 -22.54
CA ALA A 8 -42.08 -46.26 -21.22
C ALA A 8 -40.98 -46.09 -20.14
N PRO A 9 -41.31 -45.62 -18.91
CA PRO A 9 -40.36 -45.32 -17.82
C PRO A 9 -40.25 -46.53 -16.85
N PRO A 10 -39.66 -46.45 -15.63
CA PRO A 10 -38.57 -45.63 -15.06
C PRO A 10 -37.50 -46.53 -14.35
N ALA A 11 -36.46 -45.93 -13.75
CA ALA A 11 -35.98 -46.37 -12.42
C ALA A 11 -35.14 -45.26 -11.76
N ALA A 12 -35.61 -44.76 -10.62
CA ALA A 12 -34.90 -43.79 -9.80
C ALA A 12 -33.61 -44.41 -9.21
N LEU A 13 -32.48 -43.74 -9.41
CA LEU A 13 -31.17 -44.15 -8.89
C LEU A 13 -31.12 -43.93 -7.36
N ASN A 14 -31.15 -45.03 -6.61
CA ASN A 14 -30.98 -45.05 -5.17
C ASN A 14 -29.48 -44.89 -4.80
N ARG A 15 -29.17 -43.96 -3.89
CA ARG A 15 -27.81 -43.59 -3.43
C ARG A 15 -26.93 -44.74 -2.94
N ARG A 16 -27.50 -45.92 -2.62
CA ARG A 16 -26.75 -47.09 -2.13
C ARG A 16 -26.12 -47.98 -3.21
N ARG A 17 -26.42 -47.80 -4.50
CA ARG A 17 -25.76 -48.56 -5.59
C ARG A 17 -24.61 -47.82 -6.30
N PHE A 18 -24.41 -46.54 -6.03
CA PHE A 18 -23.27 -45.79 -6.61
C PHE A 18 -21.94 -46.10 -5.91
N LEU A 19 -21.97 -46.51 -4.63
CA LEU A 19 -20.76 -46.79 -3.85
C LEU A 19 -20.22 -48.23 -4.00
N SER A 20 -20.97 -49.14 -4.62
CA SER A 20 -20.54 -50.54 -4.82
C SER A 20 -19.98 -50.83 -6.22
N ALA A 21 -19.98 -49.84 -7.14
CA ALA A 21 -19.34 -49.94 -8.46
C ALA A 21 -18.07 -49.07 -8.58
N ALA A 22 -17.69 -48.37 -7.51
CA ALA A 22 -16.46 -47.56 -7.45
C ALA A 22 -15.30 -48.28 -6.72
N GLY A 23 -15.44 -49.58 -6.45
CA GLY A 23 -14.36 -50.42 -5.97
C GLY A 23 -13.91 -51.33 -7.10
N LEU A 24 -12.64 -51.20 -7.51
CA LEU A 24 -11.95 -52.00 -8.54
C LEU A 24 -12.20 -51.53 -9.99
N GLY A 25 -11.64 -50.37 -10.37
CA GLY A 25 -11.51 -50.05 -11.80
C GLY A 25 -11.32 -48.59 -12.23
N ALA A 26 -10.65 -47.73 -11.45
CA ALA A 26 -10.25 -46.39 -11.93
C ALA A 26 -9.13 -45.74 -11.08
N GLY A 27 -8.23 -46.53 -10.51
CA GLY A 27 -7.19 -46.05 -9.59
C GLY A 27 -5.92 -45.48 -10.23
N ALA A 28 -5.96 -44.97 -11.47
CA ALA A 28 -4.73 -44.61 -12.19
C ALA A 28 -4.72 -43.24 -12.92
N MET A 29 -5.75 -42.40 -12.82
CA MET A 29 -5.71 -41.07 -13.46
C MET A 29 -6.34 -39.97 -12.60
N ALA A 30 -5.72 -39.64 -11.47
CA ALA A 30 -5.98 -38.37 -10.77
C ALA A 30 -4.81 -37.93 -9.86
N LEU A 31 -3.57 -38.29 -10.20
CA LEU A 31 -2.36 -37.90 -9.45
C LEU A 31 -1.33 -37.12 -10.29
N SER A 32 -1.63 -36.77 -11.53
CA SER A 32 -0.64 -36.23 -12.48
C SER A 32 -0.43 -34.71 -12.45
N ALA A 33 -1.17 -33.93 -11.66
CA ALA A 33 -0.94 -32.47 -11.59
C ALA A 33 -0.12 -32.02 -10.37
N SER A 34 -0.10 -32.78 -9.28
CA SER A 34 0.70 -32.47 -8.08
C SER A 34 2.05 -33.19 -8.05
N ALA A 35 2.19 -34.34 -8.75
CA ALA A 35 3.45 -35.07 -8.84
C ALA A 35 4.45 -34.45 -9.84
N ALA A 36 3.99 -33.70 -10.84
CA ALA A 36 4.87 -33.08 -11.84
C ALA A 36 5.70 -31.92 -11.26
N GLY A 37 5.12 -31.14 -10.35
CA GLY A 37 5.83 -30.06 -9.64
C GLY A 37 6.86 -30.58 -8.63
N ALA A 38 6.50 -31.61 -7.85
CA ALA A 38 7.42 -32.23 -6.90
C ALA A 38 8.54 -33.04 -7.60
N GLY A 39 8.22 -33.74 -8.70
CA GLY A 39 9.19 -34.51 -9.49
C GLY A 39 10.23 -33.64 -10.20
N ALA A 40 9.86 -32.44 -10.67
CA ALA A 40 10.79 -31.50 -11.28
C ALA A 40 11.79 -30.89 -10.27
N ILE A 41 11.38 -30.71 -9.01
CA ILE A 41 12.26 -30.24 -7.92
C ILE A 41 13.24 -31.35 -7.52
N ALA A 42 12.79 -32.61 -7.47
CA ALA A 42 13.66 -33.75 -7.17
C ALA A 42 14.64 -34.08 -8.32
N ALA A 43 14.28 -33.85 -9.58
CA ALA A 43 15.13 -34.15 -10.73
C ALA A 43 16.39 -33.26 -10.81
N LYS A 44 16.37 -32.04 -10.25
CA LYS A 44 17.57 -31.18 -10.13
C LYS A 44 18.55 -31.64 -9.06
N ALA A 45 18.11 -32.47 -8.12
CA ALA A 45 18.95 -32.99 -7.04
C ALA A 45 19.69 -34.28 -7.43
N ALA A 46 19.39 -34.87 -8.59
CA ALA A 46 19.99 -36.12 -9.04
C ALA A 46 21.23 -35.88 -9.91
N ALA A 47 22.40 -36.17 -9.33
CA ALA A 47 23.70 -36.38 -10.00
C ALA A 47 24.20 -35.25 -10.94
N GLY A 48 24.43 -34.05 -10.37
CA GLY A 48 25.17 -32.97 -11.02
C GLY A 48 26.55 -32.76 -10.39
N THR A 49 27.46 -32.07 -11.10
CA THR A 49 28.72 -31.57 -10.52
C THR A 49 28.45 -30.79 -9.22
N PRO A 50 29.25 -30.97 -8.16
CA PRO A 50 29.08 -30.24 -6.90
C PRO A 50 28.98 -28.72 -7.12
N ASP A 51 28.06 -28.05 -6.43
CA ASP A 51 27.87 -26.60 -6.56
C ASP A 51 29.12 -25.85 -6.06
N PRO A 52 29.78 -25.04 -6.91
CA PRO A 52 31.00 -24.33 -6.53
C PRO A 52 30.80 -23.27 -5.44
N ASN A 53 29.56 -22.92 -5.08
CA ASN A 53 29.26 -22.04 -3.95
C ASN A 53 29.04 -22.81 -2.64
N ILE A 54 28.90 -24.14 -2.70
CA ILE A 54 28.71 -25.02 -1.53
C ILE A 54 30.02 -25.73 -1.17
N VAL A 55 30.78 -26.18 -2.18
CA VAL A 55 32.01 -26.97 -1.97
C VAL A 55 33.08 -26.22 -1.17
N PRO A 56 33.46 -24.97 -1.51
CA PRO A 56 34.37 -24.20 -0.67
C PRO A 56 33.65 -23.65 0.56
N VAL A 57 34.34 -23.61 1.70
CA VAL A 57 33.84 -22.92 2.90
C VAL A 57 33.66 -21.42 2.55
N PRO A 58 32.44 -20.87 2.63
CA PRO A 58 32.20 -19.47 2.26
C PRO A 58 32.88 -18.49 3.20
N ASP A 59 33.37 -17.36 2.68
CA ASP A 59 34.17 -16.42 3.46
C ASP A 59 33.42 -15.82 4.66
N TRP A 60 32.12 -15.57 4.53
CA TRP A 60 31.27 -15.05 5.61
C TRP A 60 31.12 -16.02 6.79
N THR A 61 31.58 -17.27 6.67
CA THR A 61 31.59 -18.24 7.78
C THR A 61 32.92 -18.29 8.53
N LYS A 62 33.98 -17.67 7.98
CA LYS A 62 35.36 -17.77 8.50
C LYS A 62 35.69 -16.70 9.54
N THR A 63 34.97 -15.58 9.54
CA THR A 63 35.24 -14.43 10.41
C THR A 63 33.94 -13.84 10.93
N LEU A 64 34.00 -13.20 12.11
CA LEU A 64 32.87 -12.45 12.65
C LEU A 64 32.53 -11.26 11.74
N GLY A 65 31.25 -11.02 11.52
CA GLY A 65 30.75 -9.84 10.82
C GLY A 65 30.67 -8.60 11.72
N PRO A 66 30.03 -7.51 11.23
CA PRO A 66 29.77 -6.32 12.03
C PRO A 66 29.00 -6.65 13.32
N GLY A 67 29.36 -5.96 14.41
CA GLY A 67 28.69 -6.13 15.70
C GLY A 67 27.25 -5.62 15.72
N VAL A 68 26.56 -5.86 16.84
CA VAL A 68 25.24 -5.27 17.08
C VAL A 68 25.32 -3.73 17.08
N ASN A 69 24.27 -3.06 16.62
CA ASN A 69 24.14 -1.59 16.61
C ASN A 69 25.17 -0.82 15.75
N VAL A 70 25.85 -1.48 14.80
CA VAL A 70 26.69 -0.75 13.80
C VAL A 70 25.83 0.16 12.91
N ASN A 71 24.59 -0.27 12.63
CA ASN A 71 23.58 0.56 11.98
C ASN A 71 22.46 0.84 12.97
N SER A 72 22.50 1.99 13.65
CA SER A 72 21.48 2.39 14.63
C SER A 72 20.08 2.52 14.01
N TYR A 73 20.01 2.73 12.69
CA TYR A 73 18.81 2.59 11.89
C TYR A 73 19.16 1.77 10.64
N GLY A 74 18.47 0.65 10.46
CA GLY A 74 18.80 -0.34 9.42
C GLY A 74 18.65 0.21 8.00
N LYS A 75 19.41 -0.39 7.08
CA LYS A 75 19.30 -0.15 5.63
C LYS A 75 19.16 -1.49 4.91
N PRO A 76 18.55 -1.53 3.71
CA PRO A 76 18.53 -2.74 2.89
C PRO A 76 19.94 -3.25 2.58
N SER A 77 20.03 -4.56 2.29
CA SER A 77 21.26 -5.18 1.82
C SER A 77 21.78 -4.48 0.55
N PRO A 78 23.10 -4.35 0.34
CA PRO A 78 23.66 -3.84 -0.92
C PRO A 78 23.21 -4.61 -2.16
N PHE A 79 22.76 -5.86 -2.01
CA PHE A 79 22.22 -6.67 -3.10
C PHE A 79 20.80 -6.27 -3.52
N GLU A 80 20.10 -5.47 -2.71
CA GLU A 80 18.76 -4.92 -2.99
C GLU A 80 18.81 -3.49 -3.56
N LYS A 81 19.96 -3.05 -4.08
CA LYS A 81 20.22 -1.67 -4.52
C LYS A 81 19.27 -1.13 -5.58
N ASP A 82 18.61 -2.00 -6.34
CA ASP A 82 17.70 -1.62 -7.42
C ASP A 82 16.25 -1.42 -6.94
N VAL A 83 15.94 -1.82 -5.70
CA VAL A 83 14.63 -1.66 -5.05
C VAL A 83 14.53 -0.26 -4.47
N VAL A 84 14.36 0.73 -5.35
CA VAL A 84 14.32 2.16 -5.01
C VAL A 84 13.19 2.87 -5.72
N ARG A 85 12.78 4.03 -5.19
CA ARG A 85 11.92 4.97 -5.92
C ARG A 85 12.63 5.42 -7.20
N ARG A 86 11.88 5.65 -8.26
CA ARG A 86 12.40 6.23 -9.51
C ARG A 86 11.54 7.42 -9.93
N GLU A 87 12.11 8.33 -10.71
CA GLU A 87 11.39 9.42 -11.37
C GLU A 87 11.50 9.26 -12.88
N VAL A 88 10.62 9.94 -13.61
CA VAL A 88 10.69 10.06 -15.07
C VAL A 88 10.69 11.55 -15.40
N GLU A 89 11.88 12.09 -15.66
CA GLU A 89 12.15 13.53 -15.71
C GLU A 89 11.26 14.29 -16.71
N TRP A 90 10.93 13.68 -17.85
CA TRP A 90 10.11 14.34 -18.88
C TRP A 90 8.62 14.46 -18.55
N LEU A 91 8.13 13.82 -17.47
CA LEU A 91 6.72 13.86 -17.09
C LEU A 91 6.27 15.24 -16.59
N THR A 92 7.17 16.03 -16.03
CA THR A 92 6.84 17.28 -15.35
C THR A 92 7.85 18.38 -15.63
N ALA A 93 7.44 19.63 -15.53
CA ALA A 93 8.30 20.77 -15.84
C ALA A 93 9.40 21.04 -14.81
N SER A 94 9.23 20.61 -13.56
CA SER A 94 10.23 20.74 -12.49
C SER A 94 10.20 19.52 -11.56
N ARG A 95 11.27 19.33 -10.76
CA ARG A 95 11.37 18.22 -9.80
C ARG A 95 10.58 18.49 -8.51
N GLU A 96 10.42 19.75 -8.13
CA GLU A 96 9.67 20.19 -6.95
C GLU A 96 8.16 20.01 -7.13
N SER A 97 7.69 20.02 -8.39
CA SER A 97 6.29 19.74 -8.75
C SER A 97 6.16 18.40 -9.49
N SER A 98 6.83 17.36 -8.98
CA SER A 98 6.97 16.07 -9.67
C SER A 98 6.41 14.87 -8.91
N VAL A 99 6.65 13.68 -9.45
CA VAL A 99 6.20 12.39 -8.95
C VAL A 99 7.32 11.36 -9.06
N SER A 100 7.51 10.57 -8.01
CA SER A 100 8.30 9.34 -8.05
C SER A 100 7.40 8.11 -8.02
N PHE A 101 7.98 6.93 -8.16
CA PHE A 101 7.26 5.68 -8.33
C PHE A 101 7.73 4.59 -7.36
N THR A 102 6.80 3.98 -6.64
CA THR A 102 7.04 2.80 -5.78
C THR A 102 7.51 1.62 -6.62
N PRO A 103 8.60 0.89 -6.25
CA PRO A 103 9.12 -0.26 -7.00
C PRO A 103 8.26 -1.52 -6.78
N LEU A 104 6.98 -1.47 -7.16
CA LEU A 104 5.99 -2.53 -6.90
C LEU A 104 6.43 -3.93 -7.34
N TYR A 105 7.22 -4.03 -8.42
CA TYR A 105 7.70 -5.29 -8.97
C TYR A 105 8.57 -6.12 -8.01
N ALA A 106 9.15 -5.48 -7.00
CA ALA A 106 10.08 -6.10 -6.05
C ALA A 106 9.54 -6.12 -4.61
N LEU A 107 8.29 -5.73 -4.41
CA LEU A 107 7.67 -5.71 -3.08
C LEU A 107 6.76 -6.91 -2.88
N ASP A 108 6.82 -7.50 -1.68
CA ASP A 108 5.92 -8.55 -1.24
C ASP A 108 4.92 -8.05 -0.20
N GLY A 109 3.76 -8.72 -0.14
CA GLY A 109 2.69 -8.38 0.80
C GLY A 109 1.99 -7.07 0.46
N ILE A 110 1.39 -6.44 1.47
CA ILE A 110 0.58 -5.22 1.27
C ILE A 110 1.20 -3.96 1.87
N ILE A 111 2.22 -4.06 2.73
CA ILE A 111 2.80 -2.90 3.39
C ILE A 111 4.02 -2.41 2.61
N THR A 112 3.91 -1.22 2.04
CA THR A 112 5.02 -0.53 1.38
C THR A 112 5.98 0.02 2.45
N PRO A 113 7.29 -0.28 2.40
CA PRO A 113 8.26 0.34 3.28
C PRO A 113 8.26 1.88 3.13
N ASN A 114 8.37 2.63 4.23
CA ASN A 114 8.28 4.09 4.21
C ASN A 114 9.25 4.74 3.21
N GLY A 115 10.49 4.27 3.17
CA GLY A 115 11.52 4.73 2.23
C GLY A 115 11.25 4.41 0.75
N LEU A 116 10.22 3.61 0.44
CA LEU A 116 9.86 3.20 -0.91
C LEU A 116 8.47 3.67 -1.35
N CYS A 117 7.68 4.24 -0.44
CA CYS A 117 6.40 4.86 -0.79
C CYS A 117 6.64 5.98 -1.81
N PHE A 118 5.90 5.97 -2.92
CA PHE A 118 5.99 7.03 -3.91
C PHE A 118 5.74 8.41 -3.29
N VAL A 119 6.27 9.44 -3.95
CA VAL A 119 6.20 10.82 -3.49
C VAL A 119 5.63 11.66 -4.62
N ARG A 120 4.67 12.54 -4.30
CA ARG A 120 4.17 13.57 -5.21
C ARG A 120 4.18 14.90 -4.47
N HIS A 121 4.95 15.85 -4.97
CA HIS A 121 4.96 17.24 -4.48
C HIS A 121 4.43 18.21 -5.53
N HIS A 122 3.96 19.37 -5.07
CA HIS A 122 3.59 20.49 -5.94
C HIS A 122 4.46 21.73 -5.72
N GLY A 123 5.12 21.84 -4.56
CA GLY A 123 6.05 22.92 -4.19
C GLY A 123 7.30 22.41 -3.47
N GLY A 124 7.69 21.16 -3.70
CA GLY A 124 8.80 20.47 -3.03
C GLY A 124 8.45 19.93 -1.63
N GLU A 125 9.46 19.34 -0.98
CA GLU A 125 9.37 18.90 0.41
C GLU A 125 9.48 20.10 1.35
N ALA A 126 8.57 20.19 2.33
CA ALA A 126 8.64 21.18 3.39
C ALA A 126 9.31 20.58 4.63
N GLU A 127 10.38 21.22 5.11
CA GLU A 127 10.99 20.88 6.39
C GLU A 127 10.33 21.71 7.51
N ILE A 128 9.49 21.05 8.31
CA ILE A 128 8.70 21.70 9.35
C ILE A 128 9.25 21.32 10.72
N ASP A 129 9.70 22.33 11.45
CA ASP A 129 10.06 22.23 12.87
C ASP A 129 8.81 21.86 13.69
N PRO A 130 8.78 20.68 14.36
CA PRO A 130 7.60 20.20 15.06
C PRO A 130 7.16 21.11 16.22
N ASP A 131 8.08 21.86 16.82
CA ASP A 131 7.78 22.78 17.93
C ASP A 131 7.06 24.04 17.42
N LYS A 132 7.25 24.37 16.14
CA LYS A 132 6.59 25.49 15.44
C LYS A 132 5.32 25.07 14.71
N TYR A 133 5.11 23.78 14.48
CA TYR A 133 3.91 23.27 13.80
C TYR A 133 2.62 23.65 14.55
N ARG A 134 1.62 24.12 13.81
CA ARG A 134 0.28 24.44 14.33
C ARG A 134 -0.78 23.90 13.38
N PHE A 135 -1.76 23.19 13.92
CA PHE A 135 -2.95 22.76 13.20
C PHE A 135 -4.14 23.62 13.63
N MET A 136 -4.71 24.38 12.69
CA MET A 136 -5.82 25.29 12.98
C MET A 136 -7.15 24.73 12.46
N VAL A 137 -8.19 24.78 13.29
CA VAL A 137 -9.58 24.54 12.90
C VAL A 137 -10.36 25.82 13.14
N HIS A 138 -10.86 26.44 12.06
CA HIS A 138 -11.59 27.71 12.13
C HIS A 138 -12.72 27.77 11.07
N GLY A 139 -13.40 28.92 10.98
CA GLY A 139 -14.50 29.14 10.03
C GLY A 139 -15.87 29.01 10.67
N MET A 140 -16.76 28.18 10.11
CA MET A 140 -18.12 27.97 10.63
C MET A 140 -18.13 27.02 11.84
N VAL A 141 -17.42 27.41 12.89
CA VAL A 141 -17.31 26.69 14.16
C VAL A 141 -17.74 27.60 15.32
N ASP A 142 -18.02 27.01 16.48
CA ASP A 142 -18.35 27.74 17.70
C ASP A 142 -17.09 28.36 18.32
N LYS A 143 -15.99 27.61 18.34
CA LYS A 143 -14.69 28.06 18.84
C LYS A 143 -13.58 27.68 17.87
N PRO A 144 -12.90 28.65 17.23
CA PRO A 144 -11.66 28.39 16.52
C PRO A 144 -10.59 27.83 17.48
N LEU A 145 -9.89 26.79 17.05
CA LEU A 145 -8.87 26.10 17.85
C LEU A 145 -7.56 25.99 17.08
N VAL A 146 -6.45 26.05 17.81
CA VAL A 146 -5.10 25.81 17.29
C VAL A 146 -4.46 24.75 18.17
N PHE A 147 -3.94 23.69 17.55
CA PHE A 147 -3.31 22.56 18.21
C PHE A 147 -1.81 22.54 17.90
N THR A 148 -0.99 22.29 18.92
CA THR A 148 0.41 21.88 18.73
C THR A 148 0.48 20.41 18.31
N LEU A 149 1.66 19.95 17.88
CA LEU A 149 1.88 18.53 17.60
C LEU A 149 1.61 17.65 18.84
N ASP A 150 1.98 18.13 20.02
CA ASP A 150 1.75 17.42 21.29
C ASP A 150 0.27 17.33 21.64
N ASP A 151 -0.51 18.39 21.38
CA ASP A 151 -1.96 18.36 21.57
C ASP A 151 -2.61 17.31 20.66
N ILE A 152 -2.19 17.25 19.38
CA ILE A 152 -2.70 16.26 18.41
C ILE A 152 -2.40 14.84 18.88
N LYS A 153 -1.18 14.58 19.36
CA LYS A 153 -0.78 13.24 19.85
C LYS A 153 -1.51 12.83 21.14
N ARG A 154 -1.96 13.79 21.94
CA ARG A 154 -2.73 13.57 23.19
C ARG A 154 -4.24 13.55 22.98
N MET A 155 -4.73 13.95 21.80
CA MET A 155 -6.15 13.93 21.47
C MET A 155 -6.70 12.50 21.58
N PRO A 156 -7.87 12.29 22.24
CA PRO A 156 -8.43 10.96 22.40
C PRO A 156 -8.87 10.37 21.06
N GLY A 157 -8.95 9.04 20.99
CA GLY A 157 -9.40 8.33 19.79
C GLY A 157 -8.29 8.00 18.81
N ARG A 158 -7.04 7.88 19.27
CA ARG A 158 -5.93 7.36 18.45
C ARG A 158 -6.28 6.00 17.84
N VAL A 159 -6.07 5.86 16.54
CA VAL A 159 -6.30 4.61 15.78
C VAL A 159 -5.09 4.26 14.91
N ASN A 160 -4.98 2.97 14.59
CA ASN A 160 -4.07 2.45 13.57
C ASN A 160 -4.92 1.87 12.44
N ARG A 161 -4.72 2.32 11.19
CA ARG A 161 -5.50 1.87 10.03
C ARG A 161 -4.60 1.65 8.83
N THR A 162 -4.78 0.49 8.18
CA THR A 162 -4.13 0.20 6.90
C THR A 162 -4.90 0.85 5.78
N TYR A 163 -4.28 1.77 5.05
CA TYR A 163 -4.86 2.41 3.88
C TYR A 163 -3.86 2.55 2.75
N PHE A 164 -4.36 2.42 1.52
CA PHE A 164 -3.63 2.80 0.33
C PHE A 164 -3.89 4.26 0.00
N LEU A 165 -2.87 4.91 -0.54
CA LEU A 165 -2.94 6.20 -1.18
C LEU A 165 -2.52 5.99 -2.63
N GLU A 166 -3.42 6.30 -3.56
CA GLU A 166 -3.18 6.20 -5.00
C GLU A 166 -3.35 7.58 -5.65
N CYS A 167 -2.38 8.00 -6.45
CA CYS A 167 -2.48 9.24 -7.21
C CYS A 167 -3.60 9.17 -8.24
N ALA A 168 -4.36 10.25 -8.42
CA ALA A 168 -5.36 10.37 -9.48
C ALA A 168 -4.78 10.13 -10.88
N ALA A 169 -3.49 10.43 -11.05
CA ALA A 169 -2.76 10.27 -12.30
C ALA A 169 -2.06 8.90 -12.44
N ASN A 170 -2.27 7.96 -11.52
CA ASN A 170 -1.69 6.62 -11.66
C ASN A 170 -2.17 5.99 -12.97
N SER A 171 -1.24 5.40 -13.74
CA SER A 171 -1.49 4.92 -15.10
C SER A 171 -1.93 5.99 -16.11
N GLY A 172 -1.86 7.27 -15.75
CA GLY A 172 -2.26 8.41 -16.57
C GLY A 172 -1.53 8.50 -17.90
N MET A 173 -0.28 8.05 -17.94
CA MET A 173 0.53 8.06 -19.15
C MET A 173 0.04 7.01 -20.17
N GLU A 174 -0.65 5.98 -19.70
CA GLU A 174 -1.06 4.83 -20.50
C GLU A 174 -2.45 5.00 -21.15
N TRP A 175 -3.21 6.06 -20.84
CA TRP A 175 -4.58 6.28 -21.36
C TRP A 175 -4.68 6.26 -22.88
N ARG A 176 -3.60 6.64 -23.59
CA ARG A 176 -3.57 6.72 -25.06
C ARG A 176 -2.74 5.61 -25.72
N GLY A 177 -2.31 4.61 -24.97
CA GLY A 177 -1.49 3.51 -25.43
C GLY A 177 -0.30 3.26 -24.51
N ALA A 178 0.40 2.14 -24.74
CA ALA A 178 1.54 1.75 -23.92
C ALA A 178 2.71 2.74 -24.07
N GLN A 179 3.15 3.37 -22.99
CA GLN A 179 4.24 4.34 -23.00
C GLN A 179 5.45 3.90 -22.16
N LEU A 180 5.21 3.43 -20.93
CA LEU A 180 6.27 3.15 -19.96
C LEU A 180 6.47 1.63 -19.74
N ASN A 181 7.74 1.23 -19.60
CA ASN A 181 8.11 -0.18 -19.41
C ASN A 181 8.22 -0.55 -17.94
N GLY A 182 7.23 -1.30 -17.43
CA GLY A 182 7.27 -1.91 -16.09
C GLY A 182 6.25 -1.31 -15.12
N CYS A 183 5.74 -2.15 -14.21
CA CYS A 183 4.66 -1.78 -13.30
C CYS A 183 5.04 -0.71 -12.27
N GLN A 184 6.33 -0.52 -11.98
CA GLN A 184 6.80 0.63 -11.21
C GLN A 184 6.35 1.94 -11.87
N PHE A 185 6.54 2.09 -13.18
CA PHE A 185 6.23 3.36 -13.86
C PHE A 185 4.75 3.46 -14.23
N THR A 186 4.13 2.36 -14.64
CA THR A 186 2.73 2.39 -15.10
C THR A 186 1.72 2.38 -13.96
N HIS A 187 2.06 1.84 -12.79
CA HIS A 187 1.13 1.67 -11.67
C HIS A 187 1.71 2.07 -10.30
N GLY A 188 2.97 2.54 -10.24
CA GLY A 188 3.68 2.80 -8.99
C GLY A 188 3.39 4.15 -8.33
N MET A 189 2.43 4.94 -8.80
CA MET A 189 1.95 6.12 -8.06
C MET A 189 0.97 5.70 -6.94
N ILE A 190 1.37 4.70 -6.16
CA ILE A 190 0.58 4.10 -5.09
C ILE A 190 1.49 3.61 -3.95
N HIS A 191 1.01 3.70 -2.72
CA HIS A 191 1.61 3.01 -1.58
C HIS A 191 0.51 2.59 -0.59
N ASN A 192 0.74 1.55 0.21
CA ASN A 192 -0.19 1.11 1.25
C ASN A 192 0.54 0.89 2.57
N VAL A 193 0.05 1.54 3.63
CA VAL A 193 0.75 1.65 4.92
C VAL A 193 -0.23 1.66 6.08
N ILE A 194 0.29 1.44 7.28
CA ILE A 194 -0.48 1.59 8.53
C ILE A 194 -0.31 3.03 9.01
N TYR A 195 -1.35 3.83 8.87
CA TYR A 195 -1.39 5.17 9.45
C TYR A 195 -1.79 5.12 10.91
N THR A 196 -1.09 5.91 11.72
CA THR A 196 -1.43 6.20 13.11
C THR A 196 -1.85 7.66 13.22
N GLY A 197 -3.04 7.90 13.75
CA GLY A 197 -3.60 9.24 13.86
C GLY A 197 -4.84 9.30 14.71
N VAL A 198 -5.50 10.46 14.69
CA VAL A 198 -6.77 10.71 15.38
C VAL A 198 -7.83 11.07 14.33
N PRO A 199 -9.07 10.54 14.43
CA PRO A 199 -10.14 10.92 13.52
C PRO A 199 -10.34 12.43 13.46
N LEU A 200 -10.42 12.98 12.23
CA LEU A 200 -10.64 14.41 12.01
C LEU A 200 -11.90 14.90 12.73
N LYS A 201 -12.92 14.03 12.80
CA LYS A 201 -14.13 14.22 13.60
C LYS A 201 -13.86 14.75 15.02
N ALA A 202 -12.84 14.23 15.71
CA ALA A 202 -12.56 14.64 17.09
C ALA A 202 -12.19 16.12 17.19
N PHE A 203 -11.42 16.64 16.23
CA PHE A 203 -11.04 18.05 16.16
C PHE A 203 -12.22 18.94 15.75
N LEU A 204 -13.03 18.48 14.80
CA LEU A 204 -14.23 19.17 14.34
C LEU A 204 -15.30 19.27 15.44
N ASP A 205 -15.53 18.19 16.18
CA ASP A 205 -16.42 18.17 17.34
C ASP A 205 -15.93 19.11 18.44
N ALA A 206 -14.62 19.10 18.73
CA ALA A 206 -14.03 19.98 19.74
C ALA A 206 -14.16 21.47 19.39
N ALA A 207 -14.07 21.82 18.10
CA ALA A 207 -14.30 23.19 17.63
C ALA A 207 -15.80 23.56 17.59
N GLY A 208 -16.70 22.57 17.55
CA GLY A 208 -18.15 22.77 17.44
C GLY A 208 -18.56 23.24 16.03
N VAL A 209 -18.51 22.35 15.03
CA VAL A 209 -18.96 22.69 13.66
C VAL A 209 -20.43 23.11 13.67
N LYS A 210 -20.71 24.31 13.15
CA LYS A 210 -22.07 24.85 13.06
C LYS A 210 -22.91 24.08 12.03
N PRO A 211 -24.25 23.99 12.19
CA PRO A 211 -25.11 23.23 11.27
C PRO A 211 -25.03 23.63 9.79
N LYS A 212 -24.63 24.89 9.51
CA LYS A 212 -24.43 25.42 8.15
C LYS A 212 -23.05 25.07 7.55
N GLY A 213 -22.10 24.56 8.33
CA GLY A 213 -20.80 24.09 7.85
C GLY A 213 -20.95 22.76 7.10
N LYS A 214 -21.01 22.82 5.76
CA LYS A 214 -21.22 21.63 4.90
C LYS A 214 -19.95 21.09 4.27
N TRP A 215 -18.90 21.89 4.23
CA TRP A 215 -17.60 21.58 3.63
C TRP A 215 -16.49 22.11 4.53
N LEU A 216 -15.35 21.47 4.47
CA LEU A 216 -14.09 22.02 4.97
C LEU A 216 -13.14 22.24 3.80
N LEU A 217 -12.23 23.21 3.94
CA LEU A 217 -11.07 23.39 3.09
C LEU A 217 -9.85 22.96 3.90
N ALA A 218 -9.18 21.90 3.48
CA ALA A 218 -7.88 21.52 4.03
C ALA A 218 -6.78 22.26 3.27
N GLU A 219 -5.75 22.71 4.00
CA GLU A 219 -4.61 23.45 3.49
C GLU A 219 -3.33 22.90 4.16
N GLY A 220 -2.34 22.63 3.33
CA GLY A 220 -0.99 22.22 3.70
C GLY A 220 -0.09 23.42 3.98
N ALA A 221 1.03 23.16 4.65
CA ALA A 221 1.96 24.21 5.10
C ALA A 221 3.11 24.47 4.10
N ASP A 222 3.14 23.77 2.97
CA ASP A 222 4.17 23.93 1.93
C ASP A 222 3.89 25.15 1.04
N SER A 223 4.85 25.47 0.16
CA SER A 223 4.76 26.64 -0.72
C SER A 223 3.60 26.57 -1.72
N ALA A 224 3.12 25.36 -2.07
CA ALA A 224 1.96 25.19 -2.93
C ALA A 224 0.64 25.32 -2.16
N ALA A 225 0.67 25.24 -0.83
CA ALA A 225 -0.45 25.15 0.11
C ALA A 225 -1.39 23.95 -0.13
N MET A 226 -1.54 23.46 -1.36
CA MET A 226 -2.36 22.30 -1.75
C MET A 226 -3.73 22.29 -1.06
N THR A 227 -4.62 23.15 -1.52
CA THR A 227 -5.95 23.26 -0.92
C THR A 227 -6.96 22.29 -1.52
N ARG A 228 -7.75 21.63 -0.66
CA ARG A 228 -8.81 20.71 -1.08
C ARG A 228 -10.07 20.83 -0.25
N SER A 229 -11.20 20.90 -0.94
CA SER A 229 -12.52 20.89 -0.31
C SER A 229 -12.99 19.46 -0.06
N ILE A 230 -13.39 19.15 1.17
CA ILE A 230 -13.92 17.84 1.57
C ILE A 230 -15.33 18.04 2.14
N PRO A 231 -16.34 17.27 1.69
CA PRO A 231 -17.67 17.32 2.28
C PRO A 231 -17.60 16.92 3.75
N MET A 232 -18.37 17.61 4.60
CA MET A 232 -18.37 17.37 6.04
C MET A 232 -18.71 15.91 6.38
N GLU A 233 -19.58 15.27 5.60
CA GLU A 233 -19.93 13.85 5.77
C GLU A 233 -18.69 12.95 5.66
N LYS A 234 -17.85 13.15 4.63
CA LYS A 234 -16.62 12.38 4.44
C LYS A 234 -15.63 12.65 5.58
N ALA A 235 -15.43 13.92 5.92
CA ALA A 235 -14.52 14.35 6.98
C ALA A 235 -14.87 13.73 8.34
N MET A 236 -16.16 13.67 8.67
CA MET A 236 -16.65 13.11 9.94
C MET A 236 -16.65 11.57 9.96
N LYS A 237 -16.67 10.91 8.80
CA LYS A 237 -16.81 9.45 8.70
C LYS A 237 -15.50 8.71 9.01
N ASP A 238 -14.42 9.02 8.28
CA ASP A 238 -13.22 8.17 8.29
C ASP A 238 -11.90 8.91 7.98
N CYS A 239 -11.91 10.25 7.84
CA CYS A 239 -10.66 11.00 7.69
C CYS A 239 -9.84 10.99 8.99
N LEU A 240 -8.52 10.94 8.88
CA LEU A 240 -7.59 10.98 10.02
C LEU A 240 -6.63 12.16 9.89
N VAL A 241 -6.32 12.78 11.02
CA VAL A 241 -5.12 13.60 11.21
C VAL A 241 -4.01 12.66 11.67
N ALA A 242 -3.14 12.25 10.75
CA ALA A 242 -2.11 11.24 10.98
C ALA A 242 -0.76 11.88 11.26
N PHE A 243 -0.01 11.31 12.21
CA PHE A 243 1.33 11.76 12.62
C PHE A 243 2.37 10.64 12.61
N ALA A 244 1.95 9.42 12.26
CA ALA A 244 2.84 8.27 12.13
C ALA A 244 2.38 7.32 11.03
N MET A 245 3.33 6.59 10.45
CA MET A 245 3.19 5.71 9.29
C MET A 245 4.12 4.51 9.46
N ASN A 246 3.55 3.30 9.37
CA ASN A 246 4.24 2.03 9.61
C ASN A 246 4.99 1.96 10.95
N GLY A 247 4.41 2.54 12.00
CA GLY A 247 4.92 2.45 13.37
C GLY A 247 5.95 3.52 13.76
N GLU A 248 6.41 4.35 12.82
CA GLU A 248 7.29 5.49 13.08
C GLU A 248 6.63 6.82 12.67
N ALA A 249 7.27 7.95 12.97
CA ALA A 249 6.80 9.25 12.49
C ALA A 249 6.72 9.27 10.96
N LEU A 250 5.83 10.12 10.42
CA LEU A 250 5.83 10.40 8.98
C LEU A 250 7.24 10.85 8.54
N ARG A 251 7.65 10.52 7.31
CA ARG A 251 8.85 11.14 6.75
C ARG A 251 8.52 12.54 6.21
N PRO A 252 9.50 13.46 6.13
CA PRO A 252 9.31 14.76 5.50
C PRO A 252 8.60 14.70 4.15
N GLU A 253 9.02 13.81 3.25
CA GLU A 253 8.41 13.65 1.92
C GLU A 253 6.94 13.18 1.92
N GLN A 254 6.44 12.72 3.08
CA GLN A 254 5.11 12.16 3.29
C GLN A 254 4.23 13.02 4.20
N GLY A 255 4.65 14.26 4.50
CA GLY A 255 3.87 15.22 5.27
C GLY A 255 4.22 15.24 6.75
N TYR A 256 5.49 15.03 7.13
CA TYR A 256 5.91 15.29 8.50
C TYR A 256 5.65 16.78 8.87
N PRO A 257 5.17 17.08 10.09
CA PRO A 257 4.88 16.15 11.18
C PRO A 257 3.46 15.54 11.16
N VAL A 258 2.55 16.10 10.36
CA VAL A 258 1.14 15.72 10.33
C VAL A 258 0.60 15.83 8.90
N ARG A 259 -0.15 14.83 8.47
CA ARG A 259 -0.92 14.86 7.22
C ARG A 259 -2.38 14.49 7.44
N LEU A 260 -3.22 14.90 6.50
CA LEU A 260 -4.57 14.39 6.34
C LEU A 260 -4.54 13.06 5.58
N VAL A 261 -5.30 12.10 6.09
CA VAL A 261 -5.56 10.80 5.46
C VAL A 261 -7.04 10.75 5.10
N VAL A 262 -7.34 10.51 3.82
CA VAL A 262 -8.71 10.53 3.27
C VAL A 262 -9.01 9.18 2.58
N PRO A 263 -9.35 8.13 3.34
CA PRO A 263 -9.39 6.76 2.83
C PRO A 263 -10.29 6.58 1.61
N GLY A 264 -9.80 5.91 0.57
CA GLY A 264 -10.57 5.60 -0.65
C GLY A 264 -10.85 6.79 -1.57
N TRP A 265 -10.27 7.97 -1.30
CA TRP A 265 -10.29 9.13 -2.19
C TRP A 265 -8.92 9.29 -2.86
N GLU A 266 -8.90 9.96 -4.01
CA GLU A 266 -7.66 10.22 -4.75
C GLU A 266 -6.59 10.86 -3.87
N GLY A 267 -5.33 10.46 -4.06
CA GLY A 267 -4.20 10.82 -3.19
C GLY A 267 -3.96 12.32 -3.07
N ASN A 268 -4.41 13.11 -4.05
CA ASN A 268 -4.27 14.56 -4.03
C ASN A 268 -5.23 15.25 -3.03
N MET A 269 -6.16 14.51 -2.42
CA MET A 269 -6.99 14.95 -1.28
C MET A 269 -6.33 14.69 0.08
N TRP A 270 -5.20 13.98 0.10
CA TRP A 270 -4.45 13.62 1.30
C TRP A 270 -3.41 14.69 1.57
N ILE A 271 -3.91 15.88 1.92
CA ILE A 271 -3.10 17.09 2.17
C ILE A 271 -2.06 16.83 3.25
#